data_AF-A0A7Y2CKN9-F1
#
_entry.id   AF-A0A7Y2CKN9-F1
#
_cell.length_a   1.000
_cell.length_b   1.000
_cell.length_c   1.000
_cell.angle_alpha   90.00
_cell.angle_beta   90.00
_cell.angle_gamma   90.00
#
_symmetry.space_group_name_H-M   'P 1'
#
loop_
_entity.id
_entity.type
_entity.pdbx_description
1 polymer ?
#
loop_
_entity_poly.entity_id
_entity_poly.type
_entity_poly.pdbx_seq_one_letter_code
_entity_poly.pdbx_strand_id
1 'polypeptide(L)'
;WGKIETQPSRKYSAGIINLRPDRDGEVIGVEGVDYIREKYGECIIDWNLPGPGTATQTPDAGYMANAWMRLRHPDYDTLRDIMNDVGESVQVRAR
;
A
#
# COMPACT_ATOMS: atom_id res chain seq x y z
N TRP A 1 -16.04 0.48 22.08
CA TRP A 1 -14.76 0.74 21.39
C TRP A 1 -13.62 0.28 22.28
N GLY A 2 -12.60 -0.39 21.73
CA GLY A 2 -11.43 -0.85 22.49
C GLY A 2 -11.46 -2.30 22.98
N LYS A 3 -12.34 -3.15 22.44
CA LYS A 3 -12.33 -4.58 22.80
C LYS A 3 -11.22 -5.26 22.01
N ILE A 4 -10.22 -5.79 22.72
CA ILE A 4 -9.19 -6.64 22.12
C ILE A 4 -9.86 -7.97 21.76
N GLU A 5 -10.19 -8.16 20.50
CA GLU A 5 -10.88 -9.37 20.03
C GLU A 5 -9.96 -10.59 19.99
N THR A 6 -8.65 -10.36 19.87
CA THR A 6 -7.62 -11.41 19.78
C THR A 6 -6.35 -10.98 20.51
N GLN A 7 -5.72 -11.94 21.20
CA GLN A 7 -4.45 -11.71 21.88
C GLN A 7 -3.38 -11.30 20.85
N PRO A 8 -2.71 -10.13 21.03
CA PRO A 8 -1.62 -9.72 20.16
C PRO A 8 -0.52 -10.79 20.14
N SER A 9 -0.06 -11.15 18.94
CA SER A 9 1.04 -12.10 18.75
C SER A 9 2.18 -11.45 17.97
N ARG A 10 3.41 -11.94 18.17
CA ARG A 10 4.59 -11.57 17.38
C ARG A 10 4.78 -12.47 16.15
N LYS A 11 3.69 -13.07 15.65
CA LYS A 11 3.73 -14.07 14.57
C LYS A 11 4.15 -13.48 13.22
N TYR A 12 3.91 -12.18 13.02
CA TYR A 12 4.11 -11.53 11.73
C TYR A 12 5.03 -10.33 11.87
N SER A 13 5.88 -10.16 10.86
CA SER A 13 6.38 -8.84 10.47
C SER A 13 5.27 -8.12 9.70
N ALA A 14 5.18 -6.80 9.86
CA ALA A 14 4.22 -5.98 9.14
C ALA A 14 4.88 -4.70 8.65
N GLY A 15 4.43 -4.20 7.49
CA GLY A 15 4.98 -3.02 6.85
C GLY A 15 3.89 -2.22 6.13
N ILE A 16 4.17 -0.93 5.94
CA ILE A 16 3.39 -0.06 5.07
C ILE A 16 4.29 0.49 3.98
N ILE A 17 3.83 0.45 2.73
CA ILE A 17 4.47 1.11 1.60
C ILE A 17 3.57 2.25 1.13
N ASN A 18 4.16 3.43 0.92
CA ASN A 18 3.47 4.59 0.42
C ASN A 18 3.78 4.74 -1.07
N LEU A 19 2.74 4.85 -1.87
CA LEU A 19 2.82 4.90 -3.32
C LEU A 19 2.48 6.33 -3.74
N ARG A 20 3.44 6.99 -4.41
CA ARG A 20 3.28 8.37 -4.84
C ARG A 20 2.79 8.44 -6.29
N PRO A 21 1.89 9.39 -6.60
CA PRO A 21 1.62 9.79 -7.96
C PRO A 21 2.91 10.13 -8.71
N ASP A 22 2.94 9.89 -10.02
CA ASP A 22 4.07 10.26 -10.88
C ASP A 22 4.23 11.77 -11.08
N ARG A 23 3.18 12.55 -10.78
CA ARG A 23 3.16 14.01 -10.75
C ARG A 23 2.02 14.52 -9.87
N ASP A 24 2.07 15.79 -9.51
CA ASP A 24 0.94 16.48 -8.88
C ASP A 24 -0.17 16.74 -9.91
N GLY A 25 -1.42 16.77 -9.47
CA GLY A 25 -2.60 17.01 -10.29
C GLY A 25 -3.80 16.18 -9.82
N GLU A 26 -4.44 15.50 -10.78
CA GLU A 26 -5.59 14.64 -10.53
C GLU A 26 -5.24 13.19 -10.85
N VAL A 27 -5.50 12.26 -9.92
CA VAL A 27 -5.33 10.82 -10.15
C VAL A 27 -6.23 10.40 -11.31
N ILE A 28 -5.67 9.61 -12.24
CA ILE A 28 -6.40 9.01 -13.37
C ILE A 28 -6.50 7.49 -13.26
N GLY A 29 -5.69 6.86 -12.41
CA GLY A 29 -5.74 5.43 -12.15
C GLY A 29 -4.54 4.92 -11.35
N VAL A 30 -4.61 3.65 -10.96
CA VAL A 30 -3.52 2.91 -10.31
C VAL A 30 -3.25 1.65 -11.11
N GLU A 31 -2.03 1.49 -11.58
CA GLU A 31 -1.56 0.35 -12.37
C GLU A 31 -0.90 -0.71 -11.47
N GLY A 32 -0.82 -1.97 -11.92
CA GLY A 32 -0.07 -3.04 -11.24
C GLY A 32 -0.79 -3.72 -10.05
N VAL A 33 -1.95 -3.21 -9.64
CA VAL A 33 -2.70 -3.73 -8.49
C VAL A 33 -3.14 -5.18 -8.67
N ASP A 34 -3.63 -5.55 -9.86
CA ASP A 34 -4.10 -6.91 -10.13
C ASP A 34 -2.95 -7.93 -10.07
N TYR A 35 -1.79 -7.58 -10.61
CA TYR A 35 -0.56 -8.40 -10.53
C TYR A 35 -0.17 -8.67 -9.06
N ILE A 36 -0.14 -7.63 -8.23
CA ILE A 36 0.18 -7.78 -6.80
C ILE A 36 -0.89 -8.57 -6.06
N ARG A 37 -2.17 -8.36 -6.37
CA ARG A 37 -3.28 -9.06 -5.73
C ARG A 37 -3.25 -10.55 -6.05
N GLU A 38 -2.97 -10.92 -7.29
CA GLU A 38 -2.83 -12.32 -7.71
C GLU A 38 -1.65 -13.00 -7.01
N LYS A 39 -0.50 -12.33 -6.92
CA LYS A 39 0.73 -12.91 -6.38
C LYS A 39 0.80 -12.92 -4.85
N TYR A 40 0.25 -11.90 -4.19
CA TYR A 40 0.46 -11.62 -2.76
C TYR A 40 -0.82 -11.30 -1.98
N GLY A 41 -2.00 -11.60 -2.52
CA GLY A 41 -3.28 -11.26 -1.90
C GLY A 41 -3.41 -11.68 -0.42
N GLU A 42 -2.83 -12.81 -0.02
CA GLU A 42 -2.84 -13.29 1.37
C GLU A 42 -1.97 -12.45 2.33
N CYS A 43 -0.97 -11.75 1.80
CA CYS A 43 -0.07 -10.89 2.56
C CYS A 43 -0.66 -9.50 2.78
N ILE A 44 -1.67 -9.09 2.00
CA ILE A 44 -2.27 -7.76 2.06
C ILE A 44 -3.24 -7.69 3.25
N ILE A 45 -3.01 -6.71 4.14
CA ILE A 45 -3.90 -6.43 5.27
C ILE A 45 -4.98 -5.42 4.85
N ASP A 46 -4.56 -4.32 4.24
CA ASP A 46 -5.42 -3.18 3.91
C ASP A 46 -4.70 -2.28 2.89
N TRP A 47 -5.46 -1.46 2.16
CA TRP A 47 -4.92 -0.49 1.22
C TRP A 47 -5.78 0.78 1.12
N ASN A 48 -5.18 1.84 0.63
CA ASN A 48 -5.89 3.00 0.07
C ASN A 48 -5.38 3.24 -1.34
N LEU A 49 -6.25 3.04 -2.33
CA LEU A 49 -5.96 3.23 -3.74
C LEU A 49 -6.95 4.30 -4.26
N PRO A 50 -6.54 5.57 -4.41
CA PRO A 50 -7.44 6.64 -4.81
C PRO A 50 -8.00 6.40 -6.21
N GLY A 51 -9.29 6.62 -6.37
CA GLY A 51 -9.96 6.53 -7.67
C GLY A 51 -9.67 7.73 -8.57
N PRO A 52 -10.01 7.63 -9.88
CA PRO A 52 -9.91 8.76 -10.80
C PRO A 52 -10.67 9.99 -10.28
N GLY A 53 -10.10 11.19 -10.45
CA GLY A 53 -10.68 12.44 -9.93
C GLY A 53 -10.17 12.86 -8.55
N THR A 54 -9.40 12.01 -7.86
CA THR A 54 -8.83 12.36 -6.55
C THR A 54 -7.67 13.35 -6.74
N ALA A 55 -7.69 14.48 -6.04
CA ALA A 55 -6.57 15.43 -6.03
C ALA A 55 -5.34 14.80 -5.38
N THR A 56 -4.18 14.92 -6.01
CA THR A 56 -2.91 14.49 -5.41
C THR A 56 -2.54 15.40 -4.24
N GLN A 57 -1.92 14.82 -3.23
CA GLN A 57 -1.46 15.54 -2.05
C GLN A 57 0.04 15.73 -2.07
N THR A 58 0.48 16.88 -1.56
CA THR A 58 1.89 17.23 -1.45
C THR A 58 2.64 16.36 -0.43
N PRO A 59 3.98 16.27 -0.49
CA PRO A 59 4.78 15.48 0.44
C PRO A 59 4.54 15.75 1.93
N ASP A 60 4.23 17.00 2.28
CA ASP A 60 3.99 17.48 3.64
C ASP A 60 2.61 17.08 4.20
N ALA A 61 1.68 16.64 3.35
CA ALA A 61 0.39 16.10 3.77
C ALA A 61 0.51 14.74 4.52
N GLY A 62 1.72 14.17 4.55
CA GLY A 62 2.04 12.97 5.31
C GLY A 62 2.04 11.70 4.46
N TYR A 63 2.48 10.61 5.07
CA TYR A 63 2.81 9.38 4.35
C TYR A 63 1.57 8.61 3.84
N MET A 64 0.39 8.83 4.42
CA MET A 64 -0.87 8.19 3.99
C MET A 64 -1.70 9.07 3.04
N ALA A 65 -1.17 10.21 2.58
CA ALA A 65 -1.97 11.24 1.91
C ALA A 65 -2.43 10.88 0.48
N ASN A 66 -1.64 10.07 -0.23
CA ASN A 66 -1.97 9.59 -1.57
C ASN A 66 -2.41 8.12 -1.51
N ALA A 67 -1.60 7.19 -2.02
CA ALA A 67 -1.87 5.76 -1.95
C ALA A 67 -0.95 5.07 -0.97
N TRP A 68 -1.41 3.99 -0.37
CA TRP A 68 -0.61 3.15 0.52
C TRP A 68 -1.15 1.72 0.56
N MET A 69 -0.27 0.77 0.88
CA MET A 69 -0.63 -0.62 1.12
C MET A 69 0.04 -1.12 2.40
N ARG A 70 -0.72 -1.87 3.21
CA ARG A 70 -0.22 -2.53 4.43
C ARG A 70 -0.14 -4.02 4.17
N LEU A 71 1.00 -4.60 4.47
CA LEU A 71 1.28 -6.02 4.25
C LEU A 71 1.84 -6.67 5.51
N ARG A 72 1.68 -7.99 5.62
CA ARG A 72 2.30 -8.82 6.66
C ARG A 72 2.79 -10.14 6.11
N HIS A 73 3.84 -10.65 6.73
CA HIS A 73 4.35 -11.99 6.46
C HIS A 73 5.07 -12.53 7.71
N PRO A 74 5.09 -13.85 7.99
CA PRO A 74 5.82 -14.40 9.13
C PRO A 74 7.32 -14.14 9.07
N ASP A 75 7.89 -14.23 7.87
CA ASP A 75 9.29 -13.95 7.59
C ASP A 75 9.49 -12.50 7.14
N TYR A 76 10.46 -11.82 7.75
CA TYR A 76 10.76 -10.40 7.50
C TYR A 76 11.39 -10.16 6.13
N ASP A 77 12.35 -10.99 5.72
CA ASP A 77 13.06 -10.79 4.46
C ASP A 77 12.11 -10.99 3.28
N THR A 78 11.23 -11.99 3.37
CA THR A 78 10.14 -12.19 2.41
C THR A 78 9.17 -11.00 2.39
N LEU A 79 8.80 -10.43 3.56
CA LEU A 79 7.96 -9.22 3.59
C LEU A 79 8.64 -8.07 2.85
N ARG A 80 9.95 -7.88 3.08
CA ARG A 80 10.74 -6.84 2.44
C ARG A 80 10.77 -7.02 0.91
N ASP A 81 10.97 -8.25 0.43
CA ASP A 81 10.97 -8.55 -1.00
C ASP A 81 9.61 -8.29 -1.64
N ILE A 82 8.52 -8.67 -0.97
CA ILE A 82 7.16 -8.34 -1.42
C ILE A 82 6.97 -6.82 -1.49
N MET A 83 7.39 -6.08 -0.46
CA MET A 83 7.28 -4.62 -0.45
C MET A 83 8.08 -3.96 -1.57
N ASN A 84 9.25 -4.51 -1.93
CA ASN A 84 10.02 -4.04 -3.08
C ASN A 84 9.26 -4.28 -4.40
N ASP A 85 8.72 -5.49 -4.61
CA ASP A 85 7.94 -5.79 -5.82
C ASP A 85 6.71 -4.88 -5.94
N VAL A 86 6.02 -4.60 -4.82
CA VAL A 86 4.92 -3.62 -4.78
C VAL A 86 5.40 -2.23 -5.20
N GLY A 87 6.53 -1.77 -4.68
CA GLY A 87 7.08 -0.44 -4.99
C GLY A 87 7.56 -0.30 -6.43
N GLU A 88 7.97 -1.39 -7.07
CA GLU A 88 8.42 -1.41 -8.46
C GLU A 88 7.27 -1.62 -9.46
N SER A 89 6.19 -2.30 -9.07
CA SER A 89 5.11 -2.69 -9.97
C SER A 89 3.85 -1.82 -9.88
N VAL A 90 3.58 -1.20 -8.72
CA VAL A 90 2.36 -0.41 -8.51
C VAL A 90 2.64 1.06 -8.70
N GLN A 91 1.95 1.67 -9.67
CA GLN A 91 2.13 3.09 -10.00
C GLN A 91 0.80 3.85 -9.94
N VAL A 92 0.78 4.93 -9.17
CA VAL A 92 -0.31 5.91 -9.21
C VAL A 92 -0.05 6.87 -10.37
N ARG A 93 -1.01 6.99 -11.29
CA ARG A 93 -0.93 7.87 -12.45
C ARG A 93 -1.76 9.13 -12.21
N ALA A 94 -1.17 10.29 -12.51
CA ALA A 94 -1.85 11.57 -12.45
C ALA A 94 -1.68 12.39 -13.74
N ARG A 95 -2.53 13.39 -13.93
CA ARG A 95 -2.46 14.37 -15.02
C ARG A 95 -2.58 15.80 -14.52
#